data_AF-A0A2T2UTC8-F1
#
_entry.id   AF-A0A2T2UTC8-F1
#
_cell.length_a   1.000
_cell.length_b   1.000
_cell.length_c   1.000
_cell.angle_alpha   90.00
_cell.angle_beta   90.00
_cell.angle_gamma   90.00
#
_symmetry.space_group_name_H-M   'P 1'
#
loop_
_entity.id
_entity.type
_entity.pdbx_description
1 polymer ?
#
loop_
_entity_poly.entity_id
_entity_poly.type
_entity_poly.pdbx_seq_one_letter_code
_entity_poly.pdbx_strand_id
1 'polypeptide(L)'
;MNEDELIEDDEADVSSGYWINVPVMGGLRYETEVSPTADLYGVGQVGININRGPTVEASDDDRSATISHSTVTSTGFTIGAGVAFNDQINVGVRYLKLGTPEITRETEFQFDGETQEEEEY
;
A
#
# COMPACT_ATOMS: atom_id res chain seq x y z
N MET A 1 -8.22 54.31 -12.41
CA MET A 1 -7.89 53.07 -13.14
C MET A 1 -6.67 52.53 -12.42
N ASN A 2 -6.79 51.94 -11.23
CA ASN A 2 -7.50 50.71 -10.81
C ASN A 2 -7.01 49.50 -11.62
N GLU A 3 -5.99 48.83 -11.10
CA GLU A 3 -5.56 47.48 -11.46
C GLU A 3 -5.65 46.56 -10.21
N ASP A 4 -6.54 46.89 -9.28
CA ASP A 4 -7.08 45.95 -8.30
C ASP A 4 -8.14 45.10 -9.03
N GLU A 5 -7.70 44.16 -9.87
CA GLU A 5 -8.55 43.09 -10.42
C GLU A 5 -7.98 41.75 -9.96
N LEU A 6 -8.45 41.36 -8.77
CA LEU A 6 -8.94 40.01 -8.47
C LEU A 6 -8.08 38.88 -9.06
N ILE A 7 -6.95 38.61 -8.41
CA ILE A 7 -6.54 37.22 -8.26
C ILE A 7 -7.49 36.68 -7.20
N GLU A 8 -8.67 36.21 -7.64
CA GLU A 8 -9.47 35.32 -6.81
C GLU A 8 -8.56 34.14 -6.49
N ASP A 9 -8.24 34.04 -5.21
CA ASP A 9 -7.57 32.92 -4.58
C ASP A 9 -8.58 31.77 -4.66
N ASP A 10 -8.79 31.21 -5.86
CA ASP A 10 -9.42 29.90 -6.02
C ASP A 10 -8.44 28.93 -5.38
N GLU A 11 -8.56 28.81 -4.06
CA GLU A 11 -7.86 27.86 -3.23
C GLU A 11 -8.31 26.47 -3.68
N ALA A 12 -7.70 25.97 -4.76
CA ALA A 12 -7.94 24.62 -5.25
C ALA A 12 -7.72 23.64 -4.08
N ASP A 13 -8.80 22.99 -3.66
CA ASP A 13 -8.76 22.03 -2.56
C ASP A 13 -8.06 20.76 -3.07
N VAL A 14 -6.80 20.59 -2.69
CA VAL A 14 -5.97 19.42 -3.04
C VAL A 14 -5.99 18.41 -1.90
N SER A 15 -6.59 17.25 -2.18
CA SER A 15 -6.71 16.11 -1.27
C SER A 15 -5.81 14.98 -1.76
N SER A 16 -5.00 14.41 -0.86
CA SER A 16 -4.19 13.22 -1.16
C SER A 16 -4.53 12.08 -0.20
N GLY A 17 -4.93 10.94 -0.75
CA GLY A 17 -5.12 9.70 -0.02
C GLY A 17 -3.82 9.05 0.48
N TYR A 18 -3.94 7.98 1.26
CA TYR A 18 -2.79 7.26 1.83
C TYR A 18 -2.34 6.09 0.96
N TRP A 19 -1.03 5.85 0.92
CA TRP A 19 -0.49 4.60 0.40
C TRP A 19 -0.75 3.45 1.36
N ILE A 20 -1.34 2.36 0.88
CA ILE A 20 -1.62 1.16 1.69
C ILE A 20 -0.80 -0.01 1.16
N ASN A 21 -0.02 -0.64 2.04
CA ASN A 21 0.71 -1.88 1.79
C ASN A 21 0.37 -2.91 2.87
N VAL A 22 -0.40 -3.94 2.50
CA VAL A 22 -0.87 -4.98 3.43
C VAL A 22 -0.44 -6.37 2.92
N PRO A 23 0.64 -6.94 3.45
CA PRO A 23 1.03 -8.32 3.15
C PRO A 23 0.19 -9.31 3.98
N VAL A 24 -0.47 -10.24 3.30
CA VAL A 24 -1.18 -11.38 3.89
C VAL A 24 -0.37 -12.64 3.61
N MET A 25 0.26 -13.18 4.66
CA MET A 25 1.23 -14.27 4.56
C MET A 25 0.74 -15.52 5.32
N GLY A 26 0.74 -16.67 4.66
CA GLY A 26 0.44 -17.98 5.24
C GLY A 26 1.63 -18.92 5.12
N GLY A 27 1.81 -19.85 6.07
CA GLY A 27 2.97 -20.74 6.00
C GLY A 27 3.09 -21.74 7.13
N LEU A 28 4.25 -22.38 7.15
CA LEU A 28 4.61 -23.42 8.10
C LEU A 28 5.68 -22.91 9.05
N ARG A 29 5.53 -23.28 10.32
CA ARG A 29 6.53 -23.11 11.37
C ARG A 29 6.90 -24.49 11.88
N TYR A 30 8.19 -24.75 11.96
CA TYR A 30 8.74 -25.96 12.55
C TYR A 30 9.53 -25.58 13.78
N GLU A 31 9.35 -26.34 14.87
CA GLU A 31 10.00 -26.10 16.15
C GLU A 31 10.69 -27.37 16.62
N THR A 32 11.84 -27.21 17.24
CA THR A 32 12.59 -28.30 17.87
C THR A 32 13.07 -27.85 19.23
N GLU A 33 12.75 -28.65 20.25
CA GLU A 33 13.26 -28.44 21.60
C GLU A 33 14.78 -28.62 21.58
N VAL A 34 15.51 -27.60 22.04
CA VAL A 34 16.98 -27.66 22.22
C VAL A 34 17.36 -27.69 23.70
N SER A 35 16.45 -27.24 24.58
CA SER A 35 16.59 -27.33 26.03
C SER A 35 15.21 -27.22 26.70
N PRO A 36 15.07 -27.54 28.00
CA PRO A 36 13.79 -27.41 28.71
C PRO A 36 13.21 -25.99 28.76
N THR A 37 14.00 -24.97 28.41
CA THR A 37 13.61 -23.56 28.45
C THR A 37 13.71 -22.88 27.09
N ALA A 38 14.13 -23.60 26.03
CA ALA A 38 14.37 -22.99 24.73
C ALA A 38 14.10 -23.94 23.57
N ASP A 39 13.41 -23.40 22.56
CA ASP A 39 13.04 -24.07 21.33
C ASP A 39 13.60 -23.32 20.14
N LEU A 40 14.28 -24.01 19.24
CA LEU A 40 14.71 -23.45 17.98
C LEU A 40 13.58 -23.61 16.97
N TYR A 41 13.27 -22.54 16.23
CA TYR A 41 12.23 -22.59 15.20
C TYR A 41 12.73 -22.09 13.85
N GLY A 42 12.16 -22.68 12.80
CA GLY A 42 12.22 -22.20 11.42
C GLY A 42 10.82 -21.86 10.93
N VAL A 43 10.68 -20.83 10.11
CA VAL A 43 9.41 -20.42 9.52
C VAL A 43 9.58 -20.11 8.04
N GLY A 44 8.65 -20.63 7.23
CA GLY A 44 8.55 -20.33 5.81
C GLY A 44 7.11 -19.95 5.48
N GLN A 45 6.91 -18.81 4.84
CA GLN A 45 5.60 -18.29 4.48
C GLN A 45 5.60 -17.82 3.02
N VAL A 46 4.46 -17.97 2.37
CA VAL A 46 4.17 -17.40 1.06
C VAL A 46 2.86 -16.62 1.17
N GLY A 47 2.66 -15.65 0.31
CA GLY A 47 1.46 -14.84 0.39
C GLY A 47 1.31 -13.84 -0.72
N ILE A 48 0.30 -13.02 -0.52
CA ILE A 48 -0.06 -11.92 -1.41
C ILE A 48 0.14 -10.61 -0.66
N ASN A 49 0.54 -9.59 -1.40
CA ASN A 49 0.77 -8.26 -0.93
C ASN A 49 -0.18 -7.33 -1.67
N ILE A 50 -1.12 -6.76 -0.94
CA ILE A 50 -2.12 -5.84 -1.48
C ILE A 50 -1.54 -4.44 -1.38
N ASN A 51 -1.42 -3.77 -2.53
CA ASN A 51 -0.95 -2.41 -2.64
C ASN A 51 -2.07 -1.55 -3.23
N ARG A 52 -2.30 -0.39 -2.63
CA ARG A 52 -3.19 0.63 -3.19
C ARG A 52 -2.45 1.96 -3.17
N GLY A 53 -2.29 2.55 -4.34
CA GLY A 53 -1.71 3.89 -4.47
C GLY A 53 -2.67 4.96 -3.95
N PRO A 54 -2.16 6.18 -3.68
CA PRO A 54 -2.96 7.29 -3.19
C PRO A 54 -3.94 7.75 -4.28
N THR A 55 -5.20 7.97 -3.93
CA THR A 55 -6.09 8.75 -4.78
C THR A 55 -5.77 10.23 -4.59
N VAL A 56 -5.57 10.97 -5.68
CA VAL A 56 -5.38 12.42 -5.64
C VAL A 56 -6.61 13.06 -6.23
N GLU A 57 -7.23 13.96 -5.46
CA GLU A 57 -8.41 14.70 -5.87
C GLU A 57 -8.03 16.18 -5.91
N ALA A 58 -8.29 16.83 -7.04
CA ALA A 58 -8.19 18.27 -7.19
C ALA A 58 -9.55 18.81 -7.62
N SER A 59 -10.08 19.76 -6.86
CA SER A 59 -11.40 20.34 -7.12
C SER A 59 -11.31 21.87 -7.15
N ASP A 60 -12.08 22.46 -8.05
CA ASP A 60 -12.32 23.90 -8.22
C ASP A 60 -13.83 24.10 -8.50
N ASP A 61 -14.39 25.30 -8.31
CA ASP A 61 -15.84 25.58 -8.19
C ASP A 61 -16.74 24.91 -9.26
N ASP A 62 -16.23 24.68 -10.47
CA ASP A 62 -16.93 24.00 -11.58
C ASP A 62 -16.19 22.78 -12.17
N ARG A 63 -15.05 22.33 -11.61
CA ARG A 63 -14.19 21.27 -12.19
C ARG A 63 -13.58 20.36 -11.14
N SER A 64 -13.61 19.05 -11.37
CA SER A 64 -12.90 18.08 -10.54
C SER A 64 -12.07 17.10 -11.37
N ALA A 65 -10.88 16.80 -10.88
CA ALA A 65 -9.98 15.81 -11.44
C ALA A 65 -9.62 14.80 -10.35
N THR A 66 -9.91 13.52 -10.61
CA THR A 66 -9.60 12.42 -9.70
C THR A 66 -8.60 11.48 -10.36
N ILE A 67 -7.42 11.39 -9.78
CA ILE A 67 -6.39 10.42 -10.18
C ILE A 67 -6.46 9.27 -9.20
N SER A 68 -7.07 8.16 -9.62
CA SER A 68 -7.17 6.94 -8.82
C SER A 68 -6.08 5.95 -9.22
N HIS A 69 -5.46 5.34 -8.21
CA HIS A 69 -4.56 4.22 -8.44
C HIS A 69 -5.30 2.92 -8.18
N SER A 70 -5.22 1.99 -9.13
CA SER A 70 -5.81 0.66 -9.03
C SER A 70 -5.21 -0.14 -7.85
N THR A 71 -6.02 -1.03 -7.27
CA THR A 71 -5.53 -1.97 -6.25
C THR A 71 -4.77 -3.09 -6.93
N VAL A 72 -3.48 -3.22 -6.60
CA VAL A 72 -2.57 -4.17 -7.25
C VAL A 72 -2.03 -5.19 -6.25
N THR A 73 -1.96 -6.44 -6.70
CA THR A 73 -1.51 -7.55 -5.87
C THR A 73 -0.19 -8.10 -6.37
N SER A 74 0.75 -8.35 -5.46
CA SER A 74 2.01 -9.02 -5.78
C SER A 74 2.21 -10.23 -4.87
N THR A 75 2.91 -11.26 -5.35
CA THR A 75 3.25 -12.41 -4.50
C THR A 75 4.52 -12.13 -3.70
N GLY A 76 4.62 -12.73 -2.53
CA GLY A 76 5.79 -12.60 -1.67
C GLY A 76 6.10 -13.86 -0.90
N PHE A 77 7.28 -13.91 -0.30
CA PHE A 77 7.65 -14.96 0.64
C PHE A 77 8.40 -14.40 1.84
N THR A 78 8.28 -15.10 2.96
CA THR A 78 9.05 -14.88 4.17
C THR A 78 9.80 -16.15 4.52
N ILE A 79 11.05 -16.04 4.91
CA ILE A 79 11.80 -17.11 5.55
C ILE A 79 12.45 -16.56 6.82
N GLY A 80 12.47 -17.34 7.88
CA GLY A 80 13.11 -16.92 9.12
C GLY A 80 13.43 -18.06 10.05
N ALA A 81 14.21 -17.74 11.06
CA ALA A 81 14.55 -18.65 12.14
C ALA A 81 14.71 -17.87 13.45
N GLY A 82 14.58 -18.55 14.57
CA GLY A 82 14.76 -17.93 15.87
C GLY A 82 14.74 -18.94 17.01
N VAL A 83 14.73 -18.39 18.22
CA VAL A 83 14.64 -19.14 19.47
C VAL A 83 13.45 -18.60 20.26
N ALA A 84 12.60 -19.50 20.72
CA ALA A 84 11.56 -19.22 21.71
C ALA A 84 12.09 -19.63 23.09
N PHE A 85 11.87 -18.79 24.10
CA PHE A 85 12.25 -19.03 25.48
C PHE A 85 10.99 -19.19 26.33
N ASN A 86 10.87 -20.34 26.99
CA ASN A 86 9.76 -20.70 27.89
C ASN A 86 8.37 -20.43 27.28
N ASP A 87 8.22 -20.60 25.96
CA ASP A 87 7.00 -20.29 25.19
C ASP A 87 6.45 -18.85 25.31
N GLN A 88 7.18 -17.95 25.96
CA GLN A 88 6.70 -16.59 26.28
C GLN A 88 7.38 -15.52 25.43
N ILE A 89 8.67 -15.71 25.16
CA ILE A 89 9.49 -14.71 24.47
C ILE A 89 10.08 -15.35 23.23
N ASN A 90 9.89 -14.75 22.06
CA ASN A 90 10.55 -15.19 20.83
C ASN A 90 11.54 -14.13 20.34
N VAL A 91 12.74 -14.58 19.98
CA VAL A 91 13.75 -13.75 19.32
C VAL A 91 14.13 -14.44 18.03
N GLY A 92 14.07 -13.73 16.91
CA GLY A 92 14.44 -14.33 15.63
C GLY A 92 14.62 -13.30 14.53
N VAL A 93 15.16 -13.77 13.43
CA VAL A 93 15.39 -12.99 12.22
C VAL A 93 14.45 -13.52 11.14
N ARG A 94 13.80 -12.60 10.43
CA ARG A 94 12.93 -12.90 9.30
C ARG A 94 13.35 -12.04 8.11
N TYR A 95 13.47 -12.69 6.97
CA TYR A 95 13.63 -12.05 5.68
C TYR A 95 12.30 -12.06 4.95
N LEU A 96 11.80 -10.89 4.61
CA LEU A 96 10.57 -10.69 3.83
C LEU A 96 10.96 -10.18 2.44
N LYS A 97 10.48 -10.88 1.40
CA LYS A 97 10.58 -10.42 0.01
C LYS A 97 9.18 -10.29 -0.56
N LEU A 98 8.79 -9.05 -0.84
CA LEU A 98 7.57 -8.71 -1.54
C LEU A 98 7.90 -8.52 -3.02
N GLY A 99 7.06 -9.04 -3.92
CA GLY A 99 7.16 -8.76 -5.35
C GLY A 99 6.81 -7.31 -5.65
N THR A 100 7.33 -6.80 -6.77
CA THR A 100 6.98 -5.46 -7.28
C THR A 100 5.60 -5.53 -7.94
N PRO A 101 4.61 -4.74 -7.50
CA PRO A 101 3.34 -4.66 -8.20
C PRO A 101 3.49 -3.85 -9.50
N GLU A 102 2.82 -4.27 -10.56
CA GLU A 102 2.63 -3.47 -11.78
C GLU A 102 1.45 -2.53 -11.52
N ILE A 103 1.71 -1.22 -11.41
CA ILE A 103 0.68 -0.22 -11.08
C ILE A 103 0.08 0.30 -12.38
N THR A 104 -1.21 0.04 -12.61
CA THR A 104 -1.98 0.69 -13.68
C THR A 104 -2.60 1.99 -13.13
N ARG A 105 -2.43 3.09 -13.87
CA ARG A 105 -2.92 4.41 -13.49
C ARG A 105 -4.21 4.70 -14.26
N GLU A 106 -5.29 4.94 -13.53
CA GLU A 106 -6.57 5.35 -14.11
C GLU A 106 -6.72 6.86 -13.84
N THR A 107 -6.95 7.63 -14.91
CA THR A 107 -7.16 9.08 -14.78
C THR A 107 -8.59 9.38 -15.21
N GLU A 108 -9.40 9.91 -14.29
CA GLU A 108 -10.76 10.34 -14.56
C GLU A 108 -10.82 11.87 -14.59
N PHE A 109 -11.31 12.43 -15.69
CA PHE A 109 -11.58 13.85 -15.82
C PHE A 109 -13.09 14.09 -15.86
N GLN A 110 -13.61 14.93 -14.97
CA GLN A 110 -15.00 15.40 -15.03
C GLN A 110 -15.02 16.87 -15.45
N PHE A 111 -15.65 17.14 -16.60
CA PHE A 111 -15.92 18.50 -17.08
C PHE A 111 -17.43 18.66 -17.27
N ASP A 112 -18.05 19.62 -16.57
CA ASP A 112 -19.44 20.06 -16.82
C ASP A 112 -20.47 18.90 -16.90
N GLY A 113 -20.37 17.92 -15.99
CA GLY A 113 -21.28 16.78 -15.91
C GLY A 113 -21.06 15.65 -16.93
N GLU A 114 -20.02 15.74 -17.77
CA GLU A 114 -19.59 14.65 -18.66
C GLU A 114 -18.28 14.01 -18.13
N THR A 115 -18.34 12.71 -17.81
CA THR A 115 -17.18 11.91 -17.37
C THR A 115 -16.44 11.35 -18.59
N GLN A 116 -15.12 11.58 -18.69
CA GLN A 116 -14.24 10.85 -19.61
C GLN A 116 -13.21 10.03 -18.82
N GLU A 117 -13.25 8.71 -19.03
CA GLU A 117 -12.29 7.74 -18.50
C GLU A 117 -11.18 7.49 -19.55
N GLU A 118 -9.92 7.64 -19.16
CA GLU A 118 -8.77 7.32 -20.02
C GLU A 118 -7.84 6.33 -19.29
N GLU A 119 -7.66 5.13 -19.88
CA GLU A 119 -6.79 4.07 -19.36
C GLU A 119 -5.39 4.15 -20.02
N GLU A 120 -4.32 4.36 -19.24
CA GLU A 120 -2.93 4.21 -19.69
C GLU A 120 -2.28 2.94 -19.09
N TYR A 121 -1.65 2.14 -19.96
CA TYR A 121 -1.01 0.84 -19.67
C TYR A 121 0.45 0.97 -19.23
#